data_AF-A0A968G3Y6-F1
#
_entry.id   AF-A0A968G3Y6-F1
#
_cell.length_a   1.000
_cell.length_b   1.000
_cell.length_c   1.000
_cell.angle_alpha   90.00
_cell.angle_beta   90.00
_cell.angle_gamma   90.00
#
_symmetry.space_group_name_H-M   'P 1'
#
loop_
_entity.id
_entity.type
_entity.pdbx_description
1 polymer ?
#
loop_
_entity_poly.entity_id
_entity_poly.type
_entity_poly.pdbx_seq_one_letter_code
_entity_poly.pdbx_strand_id
1 'polypeptide(L)'
;LAVEFEDVSGDILVRDANGVDHERSSEQRLHIGAELGFWQTTTGNHILNARVGAHRGLLSYGVELNLFSALRIVYTSYEDDFGHADQEELHTFDAVQITIGFGF
;
A
#
# COMPACT_ATOMS: atom_id res chain seq x y z
N LEU A 1 -11.65 -9.59 6.57
CA LEU A 1 -11.84 -9.17 5.16
C LEU A 1 -12.35 -7.74 5.21
N ALA A 2 -11.52 -6.77 4.85
CA ALA A 2 -11.93 -5.37 4.71
C ALA A 2 -11.97 -5.10 3.21
N VAL A 3 -13.09 -4.56 2.73
CA VAL A 3 -13.27 -4.14 1.34
C VAL A 3 -13.67 -2.68 1.40
N GLU A 4 -12.83 -1.83 0.84
CA GLU A 4 -13.06 -0.38 0.78
C GLU A 4 -13.20 0.02 -0.69
N PHE A 5 -14.22 0.84 -0.97
CA PHE A 5 -14.48 1.40 -2.29
C PHE A 5 -14.18 2.89 -2.21
N GLU A 6 -13.17 3.34 -2.93
CA GLU A 6 -12.86 4.76 -3.03
C GLU A 6 -13.50 5.32 -4.30
N ASP A 7 -14.42 6.28 -4.13
CA ASP A 7 -15.00 7.03 -5.23
C ASP A 7 -14.09 8.24 -5.54
N VAL A 8 -13.21 8.09 -6.53
CA VAL A 8 -12.27 9.14 -6.96
C VAL A 8 -12.88 9.89 -8.13
N SER A 9 -13.96 10.65 -7.88
CA SER A 9 -14.56 11.58 -8.86
C SER A 9 -13.82 12.91 -8.87
N GLY A 10 -12.55 12.89 -9.26
CA GLY A 10 -11.73 14.10 -9.41
C GLY A 10 -10.93 14.06 -10.71
N ASP A 11 -11.23 15.00 -11.62
CA ASP A 11 -10.49 15.21 -12.87
C ASP A 11 -9.08 15.70 -12.54
N ILE A 12 -8.16 14.76 -12.29
CA ILE A 12 -6.74 15.06 -12.12
C ILE A 12 -6.13 15.08 -13.52
N LEU A 13 -5.63 16.25 -13.95
CA LEU A 13 -4.87 16.38 -15.18
C LEU A 13 -3.44 15.88 -14.94
N VAL A 14 -2.96 14.95 -15.76
CA VAL A 14 -1.57 14.50 -15.78
C VAL A 14 -0.92 15.02 -17.04
N ARG A 15 0.26 15.63 -16.90
CA ARG A 15 1.01 16.20 -18.01
C ARG A 15 2.06 15.22 -18.50
N ASP A 16 1.98 14.84 -19.76
CA ASP A 16 2.92 13.90 -20.36
C ASP A 16 4.31 14.52 -20.58
N ALA A 17 5.29 13.68 -20.95
CA ALA A 17 6.66 14.12 -21.25
C ALA A 17 6.77 15.09 -22.44
N ASN A 18 5.73 15.17 -23.28
CA ASN A 18 5.63 16.09 -24.41
C ASN A 18 4.89 17.40 -24.04
N GLY A 19 4.45 17.53 -22.79
CA GLY A 19 3.79 18.71 -22.25
C GLY A 19 2.30 18.81 -22.55
N VAL A 20 1.65 17.73 -23.00
CA VAL A 20 0.20 17.63 -23.23
C VAL A 20 -0.50 17.15 -21.97
N ASP A 21 -1.60 17.80 -21.60
CA ASP A 21 -2.41 17.41 -20.46
C ASP A 21 -3.43 16.34 -20.88
N HIS A 22 -3.48 15.24 -20.13
CA HIS A 22 -4.42 14.15 -20.32
C HIS A 22 -5.27 13.96 -19.06
N GLU A 23 -6.50 13.52 -19.25
CA GLU A 23 -7.40 13.18 -18.16
C GLU A 23 -6.95 11.86 -17.52
N ARG A 24 -6.70 11.86 -16.21
CA ARG A 24 -6.35 10.64 -15.50
C ARG A 24 -7.56 9.73 -15.43
N SER A 25 -7.38 8.45 -15.74
CA SER A 25 -8.45 7.45 -15.60
C SER A 25 -9.02 7.45 -14.17
N SER A 26 -10.33 7.73 -14.07
CA SER A 26 -11.13 7.84 -12.85
C SER A 26 -11.89 6.55 -12.52
N GLU A 27 -11.46 5.40 -13.06
CA GLU A 27 -12.09 4.11 -12.78
C GLU A 27 -12.17 3.83 -11.27
N GLN A 28 -13.35 3.36 -10.84
CA GLN A 28 -13.62 2.97 -9.46
C GLN A 28 -12.52 2.04 -8.95
N ARG A 29 -11.88 2.43 -7.85
CA ARG A 29 -10.72 1.73 -7.32
C ARG A 29 -11.16 0.75 -6.26
N LEU A 30 -10.98 -0.54 -6.55
CA LEU A 30 -11.17 -1.60 -5.59
C LEU A 30 -9.87 -1.85 -4.82
N HIS A 31 -9.98 -1.87 -3.50
CA HIS A 31 -8.89 -2.24 -2.59
C HIS A 31 -9.31 -3.49 -1.83
N ILE A 32 -8.56 -4.59 -2.01
CA ILE A 32 -8.77 -5.81 -1.23
C ILE A 32 -7.45 -6.17 -0.56
N GLY A 33 -7.53 -6.63 0.69
CA GLY A 33 -6.35 -7.08 1.42
C GLY A 33 -6.63 -8.21 2.39
N ALA A 34 -5.59 -8.98 2.65
CA ALA A 34 -5.56 -10.00 3.68
C ALA A 34 -4.33 -9.80 4.57
N GLU A 35 -4.51 -10.00 5.87
CA GLU A 35 -3.44 -9.94 6.86
C GLU A 35 -3.38 -11.25 7.63
N LEU A 36 -2.16 -11.75 7.85
CA LEU A 36 -1.89 -12.97 8.60
C LEU A 36 -0.89 -12.65 9.72
N GLY A 37 -1.34 -12.80 10.96
CA GLY A 37 -0.52 -12.63 12.15
C GLY A 37 0.01 -13.96 12.67
N PHE A 38 1.29 -13.98 13.04
CA PHE A 38 1.98 -15.13 13.63
C PHE A 38 2.54 -14.75 15.00
N TRP A 39 2.39 -15.69 15.95
CA TRP A 39 2.85 -15.60 17.34
C TRP A 39 2.31 -14.37 18.07
N GLN A 40 1.18 -14.58 18.76
CA GLN A 40 0.56 -13.55 19.57
C GLN A 40 1.39 -13.29 20.84
N THR A 41 1.64 -12.01 21.10
CA THR A 41 2.27 -11.51 22.32
C THR A 41 1.23 -11.33 23.42
N THR A 42 1.68 -11.24 24.67
CA THR A 42 0.81 -11.03 25.83
C THR A 42 0.04 -9.71 25.79
N THR A 43 0.48 -8.74 24.98
CA THR A 43 -0.21 -7.45 24.78
C THR A 43 -1.25 -7.47 23.65
N GLY A 44 -1.47 -8.62 23.02
CA GLY A 44 -2.47 -8.78 21.96
C GLY A 44 -1.99 -8.48 20.54
N ASN A 45 -0.73 -8.05 20.36
CA ASN A 45 -0.09 -7.88 19.04
C ASN A 45 0.55 -9.18 18.54
N HIS A 46 0.83 -9.29 17.24
CA HIS A 46 1.61 -10.39 16.68
C HIS A 46 3.08 -10.00 16.47
N ILE A 47 4.00 -10.93 16.72
CA ILE A 47 5.44 -10.72 16.48
C ILE A 47 5.69 -10.51 14.99
N LEU A 48 5.00 -11.26 14.13
CA LEU A 48 5.13 -11.15 12.68
C LEU A 48 3.75 -11.00 12.06
N ASN A 49 3.55 -9.99 11.22
CA ASN A 49 2.37 -9.85 10.38
C ASN A 49 2.81 -9.87 8.92
N ALA A 50 2.17 -10.69 8.09
CA ALA A 50 2.26 -10.62 6.65
C ALA A 50 0.99 -9.98 6.09
N ARG A 51 1.13 -9.05 5.15
CA ARG A 51 0.03 -8.37 4.46
C ARG A 51 0.16 -8.63 2.97
N VAL A 52 -0.95 -8.93 2.32
CA VAL A 52 -1.04 -8.97 0.85
C VAL A 52 -2.29 -8.20 0.45
N GLY A 53 -2.19 -7.45 -0.64
CA GLY A 53 -3.29 -6.64 -1.13
C GLY A 53 -3.27 -6.51 -2.64
N ALA A 54 -4.43 -6.14 -3.18
CA ALA A 54 -4.55 -5.68 -4.56
C ALA A 54 -5.21 -4.30 -4.55
N HIS A 55 -4.58 -3.35 -5.22
CA HIS A 55 -5.02 -1.97 -5.37
C HIS A 55 -5.05 -1.64 -6.85
N ARG A 56 -6.22 -1.26 -7.40
CA ARG A 56 -6.37 -0.99 -8.85
C ARG A 56 -5.91 -2.16 -9.75
N GLY A 57 -6.03 -3.40 -9.26
CA GLY A 57 -5.52 -4.59 -9.96
C GLY A 57 -4.01 -4.85 -9.79
N LEU A 58 -3.27 -3.92 -9.18
CA LEU A 58 -1.85 -4.04 -8.89
C LEU A 58 -1.63 -4.71 -7.54
N LEU A 59 -0.65 -5.61 -7.49
CA LEU A 59 -0.37 -6.38 -6.28
C LEU A 59 0.52 -5.58 -5.33
N SER A 60 0.25 -5.74 -4.04
CA SER A 60 1.08 -5.23 -2.96
C SER A 60 1.29 -6.31 -1.93
N TYR A 61 2.45 -6.29 -1.29
CA TYR A 61 2.75 -7.19 -0.18
C TYR A 61 3.63 -6.49 0.84
N GLY A 62 3.52 -6.91 2.09
CA GLY A 62 4.28 -6.32 3.17
C GLY A 62 4.47 -7.29 4.31
N VAL A 63 5.48 -7.01 5.11
CA VAL A 63 5.80 -7.77 6.31
C VAL A 63 6.10 -6.79 7.44
N GLU A 64 5.55 -7.06 8.60
CA GLU A 64 5.75 -6.27 9.80
C GLU A 64 6.28 -7.17 10.89
N LEU A 65 7.43 -6.81 11.47
CA LEU A 65 8.07 -7.47 12.58
C LEU A 65 7.97 -6.57 13.81
N ASN A 66 7.25 -7.03 14.82
CA ASN A 66 7.14 -6.42 16.13
C ASN A 66 8.04 -7.17 17.11
N LEU A 67 9.18 -6.58 17.46
CA LEU A 67 10.08 -7.09 18.48
C LEU A 67 9.76 -6.40 19.80
N PHE A 68 9.15 -7.17 20.70
CA PHE A 68 8.69 -6.70 22.02
C PHE A 68 7.67 -5.55 21.87
N SER A 69 7.48 -4.77 22.94
CA SER A 69 6.60 -3.59 22.94
C SER A 69 7.25 -2.34 22.34
N ALA A 70 8.53 -2.41 21.93
CA ALA A 70 9.35 -1.23 21.67
C ALA A 70 9.82 -1.09 20.22
N LEU A 71 10.03 -2.16 19.47
CA LEU A 71 10.59 -2.07 18.13
C LEU A 71 9.61 -2.65 17.11
N ARG A 72 9.29 -1.86 16.09
CA ARG A 72 8.52 -2.31 14.92
C ARG A 72 9.28 -2.00 13.65
N ILE A 73 9.43 -3.00 12.79
CA ILE A 73 10.00 -2.88 11.45
C ILE A 73 8.92 -3.27 10.46
N VAL A 74 8.62 -2.41 9.50
CA VAL A 74 7.66 -2.67 8.44
C VAL A 74 8.38 -2.59 7.11
N TYR A 75 8.19 -3.58 6.27
CA TYR A 75 8.53 -3.59 4.86
C TYR A 75 7.24 -3.62 4.05
N THR A 76 7.14 -2.80 3.02
CA THR A 76 6.04 -2.87 2.06
C THR A 76 6.59 -2.68 0.65
N SER A 77 6.07 -3.45 -0.28
CA SER A 77 6.30 -3.33 -1.71
C SER A 77 4.95 -3.20 -2.39
N TYR A 78 4.79 -2.18 -3.21
CA TYR A 78 3.57 -1.97 -3.97
C TYR A 78 3.89 -1.41 -5.35
N GLU A 79 3.05 -1.76 -6.31
CA GLU A 79 3.07 -1.18 -7.63
C GLU A 79 2.06 -0.04 -7.70
N ASP A 80 2.43 1.05 -8.38
CA ASP A 80 1.51 2.12 -8.72
C ASP A 80 1.67 2.51 -10.19
N ASP A 81 0.57 2.93 -10.78
CA ASP A 81 0.48 3.35 -12.17
C ASP A 81 0.42 4.87 -12.23
N PHE A 82 1.50 5.44 -12.77
CA PHE A 82 1.66 6.87 -13.09
C PHE A 82 1.33 7.19 -14.55
N GLY A 83 0.93 6.16 -15.31
CA GLY A 83 0.55 6.24 -16.70
C GLY A 83 -0.73 7.04 -16.95
N HIS A 84 -1.05 7.13 -18.24
CA HIS A 84 -2.18 7.87 -18.79
C HIS A 84 -3.16 6.85 -19.39
N ALA A 85 -4.39 7.26 -19.73
CA ALA A 85 -5.44 6.35 -20.20
C ALA A 85 -5.02 5.39 -21.34
N ASP A 86 -4.05 5.80 -22.17
CA ASP A 86 -3.58 5.05 -23.33
C ASP A 86 -2.21 4.38 -23.12
N GLN A 87 -1.55 4.59 -21.97
CA GLN A 87 -0.20 4.09 -21.70
C GLN A 87 0.03 3.89 -20.20
N GLU A 88 0.04 2.64 -19.76
CA GLU A 88 0.38 2.26 -18.38
C GLU A 88 1.87 2.46 -18.12
N GLU A 89 2.19 3.09 -16.99
CA GLU A 89 3.57 3.25 -16.52
C GLU A 89 3.65 2.73 -15.08
N LEU A 90 3.94 1.43 -14.99
CA LEU A 90 4.02 0.72 -13.71
C LEU A 90 5.37 0.95 -13.05
N HIS A 91 5.31 1.48 -11.83
CA HIS A 91 6.49 1.66 -10.98
C HIS A 91 6.33 0.86 -9.69
N THR A 92 7.39 0.15 -9.31
CA THR A 92 7.45 -0.58 -8.03
C THR A 92 8.09 0.30 -6.97
N PHE A 93 7.43 0.44 -5.82
CA PHE A 93 7.92 1.17 -4.67
C PHE A 93 8.15 0.23 -3.51
N ASP A 94 9.37 0.24 -3.01
CA ASP A 94 9.73 -0.44 -1.76
C ASP A 94 9.93 0.59 -0.66
N ALA A 95 9.29 0.35 0.48
CA ALA A 95 9.41 1.21 1.65
C ALA A 95 9.71 0.38 2.89
N VAL A 96 10.66 0.88 3.70
CA VAL A 96 11.01 0.34 5.00
C VAL A 96 10.75 1.41 6.06
N GLN A 97 9.95 1.07 7.06
CA GLN A 97 9.72 1.90 8.23
C GLN A 97 10.25 1.20 9.48
N ILE A 98 11.07 1.91 10.26
CA ILE A 98 11.51 1.46 11.58
C ILE A 98 10.91 2.41 12.60
N THR A 99 10.18 1.86 13.57
CA THR A 99 9.58 2.61 14.68
C THR A 99 10.15 2.10 15.99
N ILE A 100 10.65 3.02 16.82
CA ILE A 100 11.16 2.70 18.15
C ILE A 100 10.30 3.46 19.16
N GLY A 101 9.55 2.73 19.97
CA GLY A 101 8.75 3.23 21.08
C GLY A 101 9.49 3.03 22.40
N PHE A 102 9.59 4.10 23.19
CA PHE A 102 10.05 4.04 24.57
C PHE A 102 8.84 4.27 25.47
N GLY A 103 8.44 3.25 26.22
CA GLY A 103 7.44 3.37 27.28
C GLY A 103 8.16 3.46 28.63
N PHE A 104 7.83 4.48 29.41
CA PHE A 104 8.23 4.64 30.81
C PHE A 104 7.07 4.26 31.74
#